data_AF-A0A2N2G739-F1
#
_entry.id   AF-A0A2N2G739-F1
#
_cell.length_a   1.000
_cell.length_b   1.000
_cell.length_c   1.000
_cell.angle_alpha   90.00
_cell.angle_beta   90.00
_cell.angle_gamma   90.00
#
_symmetry.space_group_name_H-M   'P 1'
#
loop_
_entity.id
_entity.type
_entity.pdbx_description
1 polymer ?
#
loop_
_entity_poly.entity_id
_entity_poly.type
_entity_poly.pdbx_seq_one_letter_code
_entity_poly.pdbx_strand_id
1 'polypeptide(L)'
;MKFTLLKTDTKSAARRGRLETPHGIIETPIFMPVGTHAAMKAMTPEQVTATGSQIILSNTYHLHLRPGEGLVEKAGGLHKFMA
;
A
#
# COMPACT_ATOMS: atom_id res chain seq x y z
N MET A 1 -11.86 -5.14 -7.91
CA MET A 1 -10.58 -4.51 -8.29
C MET A 1 -10.54 -4.40 -9.80
N LYS A 2 -10.11 -3.26 -10.36
CA LYS A 2 -10.05 -3.03 -11.80
C LYS A 2 -8.74 -2.33 -12.17
N PHE A 3 -8.05 -2.83 -13.18
CA PHE A 3 -6.89 -2.16 -13.77
C PHE A 3 -7.27 -1.58 -15.14
N THR A 4 -6.92 -0.32 -15.36
CA THR A 4 -7.14 0.39 -16.63
C THR A 4 -5.79 0.88 -17.17
N LEU A 5 -5.44 0.47 -18.40
CA LEU A 5 -4.30 1.02 -19.13
C LEU A 5 -4.72 2.35 -19.76
N LEU A 6 -4.12 3.45 -19.31
CA LEU A 6 -4.49 4.80 -19.74
C LEU A 6 -3.71 5.25 -20.97
N LYS A 7 -2.41 4.93 -21.03
CA LYS A 7 -1.53 5.31 -22.14
C LYS A 7 -0.32 4.39 -22.22
N THR A 8 0.16 4.14 -23.44
CA THR A 8 1.45 3.50 -23.72
C THR A 8 2.36 4.50 -24.42
N ASP A 9 3.66 4.35 -24.20
CA ASP A 9 4.65 5.10 -24.98
C ASP A 9 4.90 4.42 -26.34
N THR A 10 5.17 5.20 -27.39
CA THR A 10 5.40 4.65 -28.73
C THR A 10 6.86 4.27 -29.00
N LYS A 11 7.79 4.66 -28.11
CA LYS A 11 9.24 4.47 -28.28
C LYS A 11 9.85 3.53 -27.23
N SER A 12 9.07 3.07 -26.25
CA SER A 12 9.50 2.25 -25.12
C SER A 12 8.38 1.34 -24.61
N ALA A 13 8.68 0.46 -23.67
CA ALA A 13 7.70 -0.41 -23.02
C ALA A 13 6.95 0.26 -21.84
N ALA A 14 7.06 1.60 -21.70
CA ALA A 14 6.44 2.32 -20.60
C ALA A 14 4.90 2.34 -20.70
N ARG A 15 4.23 2.25 -19.54
CA ARG A 15 2.77 2.19 -19.44
C ARG A 15 2.29 3.10 -18.32
N ARG A 16 1.33 3.96 -18.63
CA ARG A 16 0.53 4.69 -17.67
C ARG A 16 -0.75 3.92 -17.41
N GLY A 17 -1.05 3.63 -16.16
CA GLY A 17 -2.24 2.88 -15.79
C GLY A 17 -2.84 3.37 -14.47
N ARG A 18 -4.00 2.82 -14.14
CA ARG A 18 -4.75 3.10 -12.93
C ARG A 18 -5.30 1.81 -12.37
N LEU A 19 -5.13 1.58 -11.07
CA LEU A 19 -5.70 0.48 -10.32
C LEU A 19 -6.76 1.04 -9.35
N GLU A 20 -7.98 0.56 -9.48
CA GLU A 20 -9.10 0.91 -8.61
C GLU A 20 -9.33 -0.21 -7.58
N THR A 21 -9.25 0.17 -6.31
CA THR A 21 -9.44 -0.71 -5.15
C THR A 21 -10.57 -0.17 -4.26
N PRO A 22 -11.13 -0.98 -3.34
CA PRO A 22 -12.09 -0.48 -2.36
C PRO A 22 -11.56 0.65 -1.47
N HIS A 23 -10.24 0.77 -1.32
CA HIS A 23 -9.58 1.76 -0.45
C HIS A 23 -9.05 2.99 -1.22
N GLY A 24 -9.26 3.06 -2.53
CA GLY A 24 -8.85 4.21 -3.33
C GLY A 24 -8.24 3.84 -4.68
N ILE A 25 -7.78 4.88 -5.37
CA ILE A 25 -7.18 4.82 -6.70
C ILE A 25 -5.66 4.88 -6.58
N ILE A 26 -4.98 3.99 -7.29
CA ILE A 26 -3.52 3.94 -7.39
C ILE A 26 -3.12 4.17 -8.84
N GLU A 27 -2.23 5.12 -9.06
CA GLU A 27 -1.76 5.54 -10.37
C GLU A 27 -0.42 4.88 -10.69
N THR A 28 -0.30 4.11 -11.77
CA THR A 28 0.93 3.37 -12.12
C THR A 28 1.72 4.06 -13.24
N PRO A 29 3.07 4.08 -13.22
CA PRO A 29 3.94 3.40 -12.28
C PRO A 29 3.95 4.07 -10.89
N ILE A 30 4.03 3.26 -9.84
CA ILE A 30 4.01 3.69 -8.45
C ILE A 30 5.18 3.05 -7.69
N PHE A 31 5.77 3.80 -6.77
CA PHE A 31 6.68 3.27 -5.76
C PHE A 31 5.90 3.01 -4.47
N MET A 32 6.08 1.83 -3.88
CA MET A 32 5.38 1.45 -2.64
C MET A 32 6.34 1.51 -1.46
N PRO A 33 6.15 2.43 -0.50
CA PRO A 33 6.89 2.41 0.76
C PRO A 33 6.62 1.09 1.51
N VAL A 34 7.67 0.54 2.13
CA VAL A 34 7.61 -0.75 2.83
C VAL A 34 7.54 -0.55 4.32
N GLY A 35 6.50 -1.12 4.95
CA GLY A 35 6.33 -1.22 6.39
C GLY A 35 6.68 -2.62 6.91
N THR A 36 7.33 -2.67 8.06
CA THR A 36 7.61 -3.92 8.81
C THR A 36 6.94 -3.86 10.17
N HIS A 37 6.41 -4.99 10.65
CA HIS A 37 5.65 -5.05 11.91
C HIS A 37 4.49 -4.05 12.01
N ALA A 38 3.72 -3.84 10.92
CA ALA A 38 2.63 -2.86 10.89
C ALA A 38 3.09 -1.43 11.24
N ALA A 39 4.36 -1.09 11.00
CA ALA A 39 4.87 0.24 11.21
C ALA A 39 5.76 0.66 10.03
N MET A 40 5.69 1.95 9.71
CA MET A 40 6.65 2.60 8.83
C MET A 40 7.78 3.11 9.71
N LYS A 41 9.02 2.68 9.45
CA LYS A 41 10.14 3.04 10.31
C LYS A 41 10.36 4.56 10.24
N ALA A 42 10.29 5.21 11.41
CA ALA A 42 10.46 6.66 11.59
C ALA A 42 9.43 7.56 10.86
N MET A 43 8.27 7.02 10.47
CA MET A 43 7.19 7.82 9.86
C MET A 43 5.80 7.41 10.37
N THR A 44 4.91 8.37 10.57
CA THR A 44 3.48 8.12 10.82
C THR A 44 2.72 7.88 9.50
N PRO A 45 1.52 7.27 9.53
CA PRO A 45 0.68 7.11 8.34
C PRO A 45 0.40 8.44 7.61
N GLU A 46 0.21 9.52 8.35
CA GLU A 46 -0.03 10.87 7.80
C GLU A 46 1.20 11.38 7.06
N GLN A 47 2.39 11.18 7.64
CA GLN A 47 3.65 11.58 6.99
C GLN A 47 3.87 10.81 5.70
N VAL A 48 3.55 9.52 5.66
CA VAL A 48 3.63 8.72 4.42
C VAL A 48 2.60 9.20 3.40
N THR A 49 1.38 9.50 3.83
CA THR A 49 0.32 10.04 2.96
C THR A 49 0.74 11.39 2.36
N ALA A 50 1.37 12.25 3.16
CA ALA A 50 1.86 13.56 2.73
C ALA A 50 2.95 13.48 1.64
N THR A 51 3.63 12.34 1.49
CA THR A 51 4.58 12.12 0.36
C THR A 51 3.90 11.87 -0.98
N GLY A 52 2.56 11.73 -1.00
CA GLY A 52 1.81 11.34 -2.19
C GLY A 52 1.74 9.82 -2.41
N SER A 53 2.13 9.02 -1.42
CA SER A 53 1.99 7.57 -1.49
C SER A 53 0.51 7.17 -1.55
N GLN A 54 0.17 6.31 -2.51
CA GLN A 54 -1.21 5.82 -2.71
C GLN A 54 -1.44 4.39 -2.19
N ILE A 55 -0.35 3.69 -1.88
CA ILE A 55 -0.35 2.31 -1.40
C ILE A 55 0.98 2.04 -0.69
N ILE A 56 0.93 1.23 0.37
CA ILE A 56 2.11 0.72 1.07
C ILE A 56 2.16 -0.80 0.95
N LEU A 57 3.36 -1.35 1.06
CA LEU A 57 3.57 -2.79 1.24
C LEU A 57 3.76 -3.07 2.73
N SER A 58 2.98 -4.01 3.27
CA SER A 58 3.16 -4.48 4.65
C SER A 58 3.55 -5.95 4.64
N ASN A 59 4.61 -6.29 5.37
CA ASN A 59 5.16 -7.65 5.35
C ASN A 59 4.39 -8.58 6.30
N THR A 60 3.75 -9.60 5.75
CA THR A 60 2.91 -10.54 6.49
C THR A 60 3.70 -11.49 7.39
N TYR A 61 4.94 -11.83 7.06
CA TYR A 61 5.78 -12.70 7.91
C TYR A 61 6.00 -12.11 9.29
N HIS A 62 6.36 -10.82 9.34
CA HIS A 62 6.56 -10.10 10.59
C HIS A 62 5.27 -9.96 11.39
N LEU A 63 4.15 -9.67 10.72
CA LEU A 63 2.83 -9.55 11.34
C LEU A 63 2.37 -10.87 11.97
N HIS A 64 2.60 -11.99 11.28
CA HIS A 64 2.24 -13.32 11.75
C HIS A 64 3.03 -13.69 13.02
N LEU A 65 4.33 -13.41 13.05
CA LEU A 65 5.15 -13.67 14.24
C LEU A 65 4.81 -12.75 15.41
N ARG A 66 4.60 -11.46 15.13
CA ARG A 66 4.23 -10.45 16.13
C ARG A 66 3.60 -9.24 15.43
N PRO A 67 2.34 -8.88 15.74
CA PRO A 67 1.55 -9.29 16.91
C PRO A 67 0.72 -10.58 16.76
N GLY A 68 0.71 -11.21 15.59
CA GLY A 68 -0.19 -12.30 15.22
C GLY A 68 -1.49 -11.80 14.59
N GLU A 69 -1.99 -12.55 13.61
CA GLU A 69 -3.19 -12.22 12.83
C GLU A 69 -4.44 -12.04 13.69
N GLY A 70 -4.59 -12.81 14.78
CA GLY A 70 -5.74 -12.72 15.66
C GLY A 70 -5.86 -11.36 16.37
N LEU A 71 -4.74 -10.67 16.64
CA LEU A 71 -4.79 -9.31 17.20
C LEU A 71 -5.14 -8.28 16.12
N VAL A 72 -4.59 -8.44 14.91
CA VAL A 72 -4.91 -7.59 13.75
C VAL A 72 -6.39 -7.70 13.39
N GLU A 73 -6.95 -8.91 13.43
CA GLU A 73 -8.37 -9.15 13.19
C GLU A 73 -9.25 -8.48 14.27
N LYS A 74 -8.90 -8.64 15.56
CA LYS A 74 -9.61 -7.98 16.67
C LYS A 74 -9.57 -6.45 16.59
N ALA A 75 -8.49 -5.88 16.04
CA ALA A 75 -8.40 -4.45 15.76
C ALA A 75 -9.27 -3.99 14.57
N GLY A 76 -9.91 -4.93 13.85
CA GLY A 76 -10.75 -4.65 12.68
C GLY A 76 -9.96 -4.53 11.38
N GLY A 77 -8.81 -5.21 11.30
CA GLY A 77 -7.96 -5.28 10.12
C GLY A 77 -6.72 -4.38 10.18
N LEU A 78 -5.79 -4.62 9.27
CA LEU A 78 -4.46 -4.00 9.28
C LEU A 78 -4.50 -2.47 9.18
N HIS A 79 -5.41 -1.90 8.37
CA HIS A 79 -5.54 -0.44 8.25
C HIS A 79 -5.89 0.23 9.59
N LYS A 80 -6.79 -0.38 10.37
CA LYS A 80 -7.17 0.13 11.70
C LYS A 80 -6.09 -0.12 12.75
N PHE A 81 -5.36 -1.23 12.61
CA PHE A 81 -4.25 -1.56 13.49
C PHE A 81 -3.06 -0.60 13.33
N MET A 82 -2.88 -0.01 12.14
CA MET A 82 -1.80 0.92 11.82
C MET A 82 -2.17 2.41 11.98
N ALA A 83 -3.45 2.70 12.24
CA ALA A 83 -3.98 4.06 12.38
C ALA A 83 -3.73 4.65 13.77
#